data_AF-A0A382YGJ0-F1
#
_entry.id   AF-A0A382YGJ0-F1
#
_cell.length_a   1.000
_cell.length_b   1.000
_cell.length_c   1.000
_cell.angle_alpha   90.00
_cell.angle_beta   90.00
_cell.angle_gamma   90.00
#
_symmetry.space_group_name_H-M   'P 1'
#
loop_
_entity.id
_entity.type
_entity.pdbx_description
1 polymer ?
#
loop_
_entity_poly.entity_id
_entity_poly.type
_entity_poly.pdbx_seq_one_letter_code
_entity_poly.pdbx_strand_id
1 'polypeptide(L)'
;MTYDGRHHEHFEEHGYVRLGQLLSASELSALRERIDALMLGRIATEGITFQLDGEGDEYADLPPSTLGSPKETLAYRRVDELHQD
;
A
#
# COMPACT_ATOMS: atom_id res chain seq x y z
N MET A 1 -3.11 -17.48 -14.31
CA MET A 1 -3.45 -18.55 -13.33
C MET A 1 -4.79 -18.19 -12.74
N THR A 2 -5.70 -19.16 -12.61
CA THR A 2 -7.08 -18.91 -12.14
C THR A 2 -7.29 -19.68 -10.84
N TYR A 3 -7.93 -19.04 -9.86
CA TYR A 3 -8.31 -19.69 -8.62
C TYR A 3 -9.26 -20.86 -8.90
N ASP A 4 -9.02 -22.00 -8.24
CA ASP A 4 -9.80 -23.23 -8.44
C ASP A 4 -10.14 -23.91 -7.09
N GLY A 5 -10.81 -25.05 -7.16
CA GLY A 5 -11.24 -25.80 -5.97
C GLY A 5 -10.10 -26.24 -5.05
N ARG A 6 -8.90 -26.54 -5.58
CA ARG A 6 -7.75 -26.93 -4.75
C ARG A 6 -7.22 -25.74 -3.96
N HIS A 7 -7.22 -24.56 -4.57
CA HIS A 7 -6.90 -23.34 -3.85
C HIS A 7 -7.94 -23.09 -2.75
N HIS A 8 -9.22 -23.32 -3.03
CA HIS A 8 -10.28 -23.15 -2.03
C HIS A 8 -10.12 -24.08 -0.83
N GLU A 9 -9.90 -25.38 -1.06
CA GLU A 9 -9.65 -26.35 0.00
C GLU A 9 -8.43 -25.98 0.86
N HIS A 10 -7.32 -25.57 0.24
CA HIS A 10 -6.12 -25.14 0.97
C HIS A 10 -6.37 -23.88 1.80
N PHE A 11 -7.17 -22.93 1.30
CA PHE A 11 -7.53 -21.73 2.05
C PHE A 11 -8.36 -22.07 3.30
N GLU A 12 -9.35 -22.95 3.17
CA GLU A 12 -10.17 -23.40 4.30
C GLU A 12 -9.32 -24.12 5.37
N GLU A 13 -8.33 -24.92 4.96
CA GLU A 13 -7.46 -25.65 5.89
C GLU A 13 -6.39 -24.77 6.55
N HIS A 14 -5.78 -23.84 5.80
CA HIS A 14 -4.58 -23.11 6.24
C HIS A 14 -4.78 -21.60 6.44
N GLY A 15 -5.93 -21.04 6.03
CA GLY A 15 -6.22 -19.60 6.10
C GLY A 15 -5.48 -18.74 5.06
N TYR A 16 -4.75 -19.35 4.12
CA TYR A 16 -4.07 -18.64 3.04
C TYR A 16 -3.93 -19.50 1.78
N VAL A 17 -3.65 -18.85 0.65
CA VAL A 17 -3.35 -19.50 -0.64
C VAL A 17 -2.21 -18.78 -1.34
N ARG A 18 -1.32 -19.52 -2.00
CA ARG A 18 -0.30 -18.98 -2.88
C ARG A 18 -0.78 -19.02 -4.34
N LEU A 19 -1.04 -17.85 -4.93
CA LEU A 19 -1.52 -17.72 -6.31
C LEU A 19 -0.40 -17.65 -7.38
N GLY A 20 0.86 -17.79 -6.97
CA GLY A 20 2.00 -17.62 -7.86
C GLY A 20 2.23 -16.16 -8.27
N GLN A 21 2.74 -15.96 -9.48
CA GLN A 21 2.99 -14.62 -10.03
C GLN A 21 1.71 -14.07 -10.67
N LEU A 22 1.18 -12.98 -10.11
CA LEU A 22 -0.02 -12.31 -10.62
C LEU A 22 0.30 -11.14 -11.56
N LEU A 23 1.45 -10.50 -11.37
CA LEU A 23 1.89 -9.34 -12.14
C LEU A 23 3.25 -9.62 -12.79
N SER A 24 3.46 -9.10 -13.98
CA SER A 24 4.79 -8.96 -14.58
C SER A 24 5.66 -7.99 -13.78
N ALA A 25 6.97 -8.04 -14.00
CA ALA A 25 7.90 -7.10 -13.37
C ALA A 25 7.61 -5.64 -13.76
N SER A 26 7.16 -5.40 -15.00
CA SER A 26 6.77 -4.07 -15.47
C SER A 26 5.50 -3.55 -14.82
N GLU A 27 4.48 -4.41 -14.63
CA GLU A 27 3.24 -4.00 -13.95
C GLU A 27 3.50 -3.69 -12.47
N LEU A 28 4.33 -4.50 -11.80
CA LEU A 28 4.74 -4.21 -10.42
C LEU A 28 5.56 -2.90 -10.32
N SER A 29 6.44 -2.63 -11.28
CA SER A 29 7.18 -1.35 -11.34
C SER A 29 6.24 -0.17 -11.49
N ALA A 30 5.26 -0.27 -12.39
CA ALA A 30 4.29 0.79 -12.61
C ALA A 30 3.45 1.11 -11.36
N LEU A 31 3.03 0.09 -10.60
CA LEU A 31 2.34 0.30 -9.32
C LEU A 31 3.23 0.99 -8.29
N ARG A 32 4.52 0.63 -8.21
CA ARG A 32 5.49 1.27 -7.31
C ARG A 32 5.72 2.73 -7.68
N GLU A 33 5.89 3.02 -8.96
CA GLU A 33 6.06 4.40 -9.45
C GLU A 33 4.82 5.26 -9.17
N ARG A 34 3.61 4.69 -9.31
CA ARG A 34 2.35 5.37 -8.99
C ARG A 34 2.26 5.76 -7.51
N ILE A 35 2.54 4.82 -6.59
CA ILE A 35 2.50 5.12 -5.15
C ILE A 35 3.63 6.06 -4.73
N ASP A 36 4.83 5.93 -5.30
CA ASP A 36 5.93 6.87 -5.04
C ASP A 36 5.56 8.29 -5.48
N ALA A 37 4.91 8.44 -6.64
CA ALA A 37 4.46 9.74 -7.11
C ALA A 37 3.39 10.36 -6.20
N LEU A 38 2.46 9.55 -5.67
CA LEU A 38 1.50 9.98 -4.65
C LEU A 38 2.21 10.44 -3.37
N MET A 39 3.07 9.59 -2.80
CA MET A 39 3.80 9.88 -1.54
C MET A 39 4.69 11.13 -1.68
N LEU A 40 5.33 11.31 -2.84
CA LEU A 40 6.15 12.49 -3.13
C LEU A 40 5.35 13.73 -3.50
N GLY A 41 4.00 13.67 -3.48
CA GLY A 41 3.14 14.80 -3.80
C GLY A 41 3.18 15.24 -5.27
N ARG A 42 3.75 14.43 -6.17
CA ARG A 42 3.83 14.73 -7.60
C ARG A 42 2.46 14.64 -8.27
N ILE A 43 1.59 13.83 -7.69
CA ILE A 43 0.19 13.64 -8.06
C ILE A 43 -0.64 13.58 -6.79
N ALA A 44 -1.91 13.96 -6.88
CA ALA A 44 -2.83 13.97 -5.76
C ALA A 44 -4.12 13.26 -6.17
N THR A 45 -4.61 12.40 -5.28
CA THR A 45 -5.91 11.74 -5.38
C THR A 45 -6.74 12.17 -4.17
N GLU A 46 -7.98 12.59 -4.41
CA GLU A 46 -8.86 13.09 -3.36
C GLU A 46 -9.20 11.99 -2.35
N GLY A 47 -9.28 12.35 -1.07
CA GLY A 47 -9.63 11.41 0.01
C GLY A 47 -8.47 10.58 0.56
N ILE A 48 -7.33 10.48 -0.14
CA ILE A 48 -6.16 9.78 0.37
C ILE A 48 -5.50 10.60 1.49
N THR A 49 -5.19 9.93 2.61
CA THR A 49 -4.45 10.52 3.72
C THR A 49 -3.15 9.78 3.98
N PHE A 50 -2.15 10.50 4.48
CA PHE A 50 -0.80 9.99 4.71
C PHE A 50 -0.38 10.24 6.16
N GLN A 51 0.23 9.23 6.78
CA GLN A 51 0.84 9.33 8.12
C GLN A 51 2.35 9.14 8.00
N LEU A 52 3.13 10.17 8.35
CA LEU A 52 4.58 10.08 8.41
C LEU A 52 5.00 9.04 9.46
N ASP A 53 6.11 8.39 9.21
CA ASP A 53 6.76 7.62 10.27
C ASP A 53 7.34 8.56 11.33
N GLY A 54 7.38 8.09 12.57
CA GLY A 54 7.94 8.86 13.69
C GLY A 54 9.45 8.90 13.64
N GLU A 55 10.07 9.80 14.42
CA GLU A 55 11.53 9.82 14.62
C GLU A 55 12.01 8.75 15.63
N GLY A 56 11.07 8.10 16.33
CA GLY A 56 11.37 7.08 17.34
C GLY A 56 10.40 5.90 17.31
N ASP A 57 10.60 4.95 18.23
CA ASP A 57 9.87 3.68 18.26
C ASP A 57 8.51 3.76 18.97
N GLU A 58 8.24 4.85 19.69
CA GLU A 58 6.98 5.02 20.42
C GLU A 58 5.83 5.39 19.47
N TYR A 59 4.83 4.51 19.40
CA TYR A 59 3.65 4.73 18.57
C TYR A 59 2.86 5.99 18.97
N ALA A 60 2.94 6.40 20.24
CA ALA A 60 2.27 7.60 20.75
C ALA A 60 2.83 8.90 20.15
N ASP A 61 4.09 8.88 19.70
CA ASP A 61 4.78 10.04 19.12
C ASP A 61 4.59 10.15 17.60
N LEU A 62 3.78 9.27 17.00
CA LEU A 62 3.53 9.31 15.57
C LEU A 62 2.76 10.57 15.18
N PRO A 63 3.19 11.29 14.12
CA PRO A 63 2.42 12.39 13.56
C PRO A 63 1.00 11.95 13.19
N PRO A 64 0.00 12.85 13.25
CA PRO A 64 -1.35 12.52 12.79
C PRO A 64 -1.38 12.28 11.27
N SER A 65 -2.35 11.50 10.80
CA SER A 65 -2.64 11.40 9.36
C SER A 65 -3.09 12.77 8.82
N THR A 66 -2.63 13.14 7.63
CA THR A 66 -3.00 14.38 6.95
C THR A 66 -3.55 14.10 5.57
N LEU A 67 -4.49 14.94 5.10
CA LEU A 67 -5.02 14.85 3.74
C LEU A 67 -3.95 15.21 2.71
N GLY A 68 -3.78 14.37 1.70
CA GLY A 68 -2.68 14.51 0.73
C GLY A 68 -1.30 14.33 1.36
N SER A 69 -0.25 14.52 0.56
CA SER A 69 1.14 14.28 0.98
C SER A 69 1.76 15.52 1.60
N PRO A 70 1.85 15.63 2.94
CA PRO A 70 2.32 16.84 3.63
C PRO A 70 3.82 17.12 3.41
N LYS A 71 4.59 16.10 3.04
CA LYS A 71 6.03 16.15 2.82
C LYS A 71 6.42 15.33 1.60
N GLU A 72 7.33 15.84 0.78
CA GLU A 72 7.88 15.10 -0.35
C GLU A 72 8.85 14.01 0.15
N THR A 73 8.32 12.87 0.58
CA THR A 73 9.12 11.76 1.14
C THR A 73 8.46 10.40 0.88
N LEU A 74 9.25 9.33 0.99
CA LEU A 74 8.74 7.95 1.01
C LEU A 74 8.62 7.39 2.44
N ALA A 75 8.99 8.18 3.46
CA ALA A 75 8.96 7.78 4.86
C ALA A 75 7.56 7.92 5.50
N TYR A 76 6.54 7.43 4.80
CA TYR A 76 5.19 7.30 5.34
C TYR A 76 4.98 5.88 5.87
N ARG A 77 4.44 5.77 7.07
CA ARG A 77 4.10 4.48 7.69
C ARG A 77 2.74 3.96 7.25
N ARG A 78 1.81 4.87 6.97
CA ARG A 78 0.44 4.53 6.57
C ARG A 78 -0.06 5.45 5.46
N VAL A 79 -0.76 4.84 4.51
CA VAL A 79 -1.54 5.51 3.47
C VAL A 79 -2.95 4.96 3.56
N ASP A 80 -3.90 5.81 3.97
CA ASP A 80 -5.30 5.43 4.15
C ASP A 80 -6.11 5.81 2.89
N GLU A 81 -7.20 5.09 2.63
CA GLU A 81 -8.07 5.28 1.45
C GLU A 81 -7.37 5.08 0.09
N LEU A 82 -6.26 4.32 0.03
CA LEU A 82 -5.51 4.07 -1.22
C LEU A 82 -6.33 3.42 -2.35
N HIS A 83 -7.46 2.78 -2.04
CA HIS A 83 -8.36 2.20 -3.04
C HIS A 83 -9.11 3.24 -3.90
N GLN A 84 -9.01 4.54 -3.55
CA GLN A 84 -9.54 5.65 -4.34
C GLN A 84 -8.63 6.02 -5.53
N ASP A 85 -7.43 5.43 -5.63
CA ASP A 85 -6.49 5.58 -6.75
C ASP A 85 -6.76 4.62 -7.91
#